data_AF-A0A223FYY3-F1
#
_entry.id   AF-A0A223FYY3-F1
#
_cell.length_a   1.000
_cell.length_b   1.000
_cell.length_c   1.000
_cell.angle_alpha   90.00
_cell.angle_beta   90.00
_cell.angle_gamma   90.00
#
_symmetry.space_group_name_H-M   'P 1'
#
loop_
_entity.id
_entity.type
_entity.pdbx_description
1 polymer ?
#
loop_
_entity_poly.entity_id
_entity_poly.type
_entity_poly.pdbx_seq_one_letter_code
_entity_poly.pdbx_strand_id
1 'polypeptide(L)'
;RIAALCNRAEFKTGQDDVPILKREVNGDASEAALLKCVELAIGDVKGWRARNKKVCEIPFNSTNKYQVSIHETEDKNDPRYLLVMKGAPERIVERCSSIYINGQEKEMDDEMKEAFNNAYLELGGLGERVLGFCDYHLPTDKYPLGFPFDAENVNFPVSGLRFVGL
;
A
#
# COMPACT_ATOMS: atom_id res chain seq x y z
N ARG A 1 5.02 -4.96 -2.35
CA ARG A 1 4.51 -4.00 -3.36
C ARG A 1 3.84 -2.79 -2.73
N ILE A 2 2.70 -2.96 -2.04
CA ILE A 2 1.95 -1.87 -1.41
C ILE A 2 2.83 -1.02 -0.49
N ALA A 3 3.56 -1.64 0.44
CA ALA A 3 4.48 -0.96 1.36
C ALA A 3 5.62 -0.16 0.68
N ALA A 4 5.99 -0.56 -0.54
CA ALA A 4 6.99 0.14 -1.34
C ALA A 4 6.39 1.36 -2.03
N LEU A 5 5.24 1.18 -2.69
CA LEU A 5 4.59 2.20 -3.54
C LEU A 5 3.84 3.26 -2.73
N CYS A 6 3.01 2.82 -1.79
CA CYS A 6 2.23 3.69 -0.91
C CYS A 6 3.07 4.16 0.28
N ASN A 7 4.20 4.80 0.01
CA ASN A 7 5.14 5.24 1.03
C ASN A 7 5.93 6.46 0.52
N ARG A 8 6.03 7.50 1.34
CA ARG A 8 6.73 8.76 1.00
C ARG A 8 8.14 8.84 1.56
N ALA A 9 8.56 7.88 2.38
CA ALA A 9 9.91 7.87 2.93
C ALA A 9 10.97 7.68 1.85
N GLU A 10 12.11 8.35 2.01
CA GLU A 10 13.29 8.26 1.13
C GLU A 10 14.58 8.20 1.95
N PHE A 11 15.55 7.39 1.51
CA PHE A 11 16.89 7.40 2.11
C PHE A 11 17.60 8.73 1.79
N LYS A 12 18.32 9.30 2.77
CA LYS A 12 19.21 10.44 2.47
C LYS A 12 20.35 9.98 1.55
N THR A 13 20.81 10.88 0.68
CA THR A 13 21.89 10.62 -0.29
C THR A 13 23.24 10.36 0.38
N GLY A 14 24.12 9.60 -0.29
CA GLY A 14 25.51 9.39 0.17
C GLY A 14 25.66 8.35 1.28
N GLN A 15 24.74 7.39 1.37
CA GLN A 15 24.73 6.34 2.40
C GLN A 15 24.81 4.93 1.81
N ASP A 16 25.36 4.79 0.60
CA ASP A 16 25.38 3.51 -0.11
C ASP A 16 26.17 2.44 0.66
N ASP A 17 27.26 2.83 1.33
CA ASP A 17 28.10 1.96 2.16
C ASP A 17 27.54 1.69 3.57
N VAL A 18 26.46 2.36 3.96
CA VAL A 18 25.84 2.19 5.28
C VAL A 18 24.83 1.03 5.23
N PRO A 19 24.83 0.09 6.20
CA PRO A 19 23.83 -0.96 6.27
C PRO A 19 22.40 -0.40 6.28
N ILE A 20 21.48 -1.01 5.52
CA ILE A 20 20.12 -0.50 5.28
C ILE A 20 19.40 -0.10 6.58
N LEU A 21 19.49 -0.92 7.62
CA LEU A 21 18.87 -0.67 8.93
C LEU A 21 19.40 0.60 9.61
N LYS A 22 20.65 0.99 9.35
CA LYS A 22 21.32 2.16 9.92
C LYS A 22 21.24 3.40 9.04
N ARG A 23 20.80 3.28 7.79
CA ARG A 23 20.63 4.45 6.90
C ARG A 23 19.62 5.43 7.48
N GLU A 24 19.95 6.71 7.39
CA GLU A 24 19.03 7.80 7.66
C GLU A 24 17.95 7.90 6.58
N VAL A 25 16.73 8.17 7.01
CA VAL A 25 15.54 8.23 6.16
C VAL A 25 14.79 9.53 6.44
N ASN A 26 14.37 10.24 5.39
CA ASN A 26 13.42 11.33 5.46
C ASN A 26 12.01 10.74 5.40
N GLY A 27 11.23 10.87 6.46
CA GLY A 27 9.88 10.32 6.58
C GLY A 27 9.52 10.06 8.05
N ASP A 28 8.26 9.72 8.33
CA ASP A 28 7.88 9.31 9.68
C ASP A 28 8.44 7.91 10.03
N ALA A 29 8.43 7.57 11.32
CA ALA A 29 9.03 6.33 11.81
C ALA A 29 8.42 5.07 11.18
N SER A 30 7.10 5.06 10.92
CA SER A 30 6.41 3.90 10.31
C SER A 30 6.74 3.78 8.83
N GLU A 31 6.75 4.89 8.09
CA GLU A 31 7.15 4.90 6.69
C GLU A 31 8.62 4.53 6.50
N ALA A 32 9.50 4.99 7.39
CA ALA A 32 10.91 4.65 7.38
C ALA A 32 11.16 3.16 7.68
N ALA A 33 10.42 2.59 8.64
CA ALA A 33 10.49 1.16 8.94
C ALA A 33 10.06 0.32 7.73
N LEU A 34 8.95 0.67 7.09
CA LEU A 34 8.48 -0.01 5.87
C LEU A 34 9.48 0.11 4.72
N LEU A 35 10.07 1.30 4.50
CA LEU A 35 11.07 1.49 3.46
C LEU A 35 12.28 0.58 3.69
N LYS A 36 12.82 0.55 4.91
CA LYS A 36 13.95 -0.30 5.27
C LYS A 36 13.62 -1.79 5.12
N CYS A 37 12.43 -2.20 5.55
CA CYS A 37 11.95 -3.58 5.42
C CYS A 37 11.90 -4.03 3.96
N VAL A 38 11.28 -3.23 3.08
CA VAL A 38 11.18 -3.57 1.65
C VAL A 38 12.54 -3.54 0.98
N GLU A 39 13.38 -2.54 1.28
CA GLU A 39 14.73 -2.44 0.73
C GLU A 39 15.60 -3.64 1.13
N LEU A 40 15.46 -4.16 2.35
CA LEU A 40 16.14 -5.39 2.78
C LEU A 40 15.65 -6.64 2.04
N ALA A 41 14.34 -6.75 1.82
CA ALA A 41 13.73 -7.96 1.27
C ALA A 41 13.85 -8.06 -0.26
N ILE A 42 13.72 -6.93 -0.96
CA ILE A 42 13.63 -6.88 -2.44
C ILE A 42 14.78 -6.08 -3.05
N GLY A 43 15.28 -5.05 -2.35
CA GLY A 43 16.27 -4.10 -2.89
C GLY A 43 15.68 -3.12 -3.91
N ASP A 44 16.44 -2.06 -4.21
CA ASP A 44 16.14 -1.07 -5.26
C ASP A 44 14.70 -0.52 -5.21
N VAL A 45 14.22 -0.11 -4.03
CA VAL A 45 12.88 0.47 -3.90
C VAL A 45 12.75 1.73 -4.75
N LYS A 46 13.83 2.50 -4.88
CA LYS A 46 13.87 3.72 -5.70
C LYS A 46 13.64 3.41 -7.17
N GLY A 47 14.37 2.45 -7.75
CA GLY A 47 14.16 2.04 -9.13
C GLY A 47 12.78 1.40 -9.34
N TRP A 48 12.29 0.62 -8.37
CA TRP A 48 10.95 0.04 -8.47
C TRP A 48 9.84 1.08 -8.50
N ARG A 49 9.91 2.12 -7.66
CA ARG A 49 9.00 3.27 -7.69
C ARG A 49 9.10 4.06 -9.00
N ALA A 50 10.29 4.17 -9.58
CA ALA A 50 10.47 4.83 -10.87
C ALA A 50 9.79 4.06 -12.02
N ARG A 51 9.81 2.73 -11.98
CA ARG A 51 9.12 1.86 -12.95
C ARG A 51 7.60 1.78 -12.74
N ASN A 52 7.12 2.07 -11.53
CA ASN A 52 5.70 2.10 -11.18
C ASN A 52 5.28 3.52 -10.80
N LYS A 53 5.23 4.40 -11.80
CA LYS A 53 5.08 5.84 -11.63
C LYS A 53 3.78 6.18 -10.90
N LYS A 54 3.89 6.96 -9.83
CA LYS A 54 2.74 7.49 -9.08
C LYS A 54 2.06 8.59 -9.90
N VAL A 55 0.75 8.45 -10.13
CA VAL A 55 -0.07 9.41 -10.90
C VAL A 55 -1.06 10.18 -10.03
N CYS A 56 -1.44 9.64 -8.88
CA CYS A 56 -2.32 10.30 -7.92
C CYS A 56 -2.00 9.82 -6.50
N GLU A 57 -2.22 10.68 -5.50
CA GLU A 57 -2.01 10.35 -4.10
C GLU A 57 -2.98 11.11 -3.19
N ILE A 58 -3.59 10.38 -2.26
CA ILE A 58 -4.27 10.94 -1.10
C ILE A 58 -3.32 10.75 0.09
N PRO A 59 -2.73 11.83 0.65
CA PRO A 59 -1.91 11.74 1.85
C PRO A 59 -2.68 11.12 3.03
N PHE A 60 -1.94 10.56 3.98
CA PHE A 60 -2.56 10.16 5.25
C PHE A 60 -3.23 11.36 5.92
N ASN A 61 -4.50 11.20 6.30
CA ASN A 61 -5.25 12.17 7.10
C ASN A 61 -5.82 11.47 8.35
N SER A 62 -5.76 12.11 9.51
CA SER A 62 -6.28 11.59 10.79
C SER A 62 -7.80 11.35 10.76
N THR A 63 -8.55 12.06 9.92
CA THR A 63 -10.00 11.83 9.74
C THR A 63 -10.26 10.50 9.03
N ASN A 64 -9.56 10.26 7.92
CA ASN A 64 -9.78 9.08 7.07
C ASN A 64 -8.99 7.85 7.54
N LYS A 65 -7.86 8.06 8.23
CA LYS A 65 -6.91 7.06 8.75
C LYS A 65 -6.32 6.10 7.71
N TYR A 66 -6.24 6.53 6.45
CA TYR A 66 -5.57 5.80 5.39
C TYR A 66 -4.84 6.75 4.44
N GLN A 67 -3.89 6.20 3.69
CA GLN A 67 -3.17 6.81 2.58
C GLN A 67 -3.44 5.99 1.32
N VAL A 68 -3.67 6.66 0.19
CA VAL A 68 -3.89 6.02 -1.12
C VAL A 68 -2.88 6.55 -2.12
N SER A 69 -2.42 5.69 -3.00
CA SER A 69 -1.72 6.13 -4.21
C SER A 69 -2.12 5.26 -5.40
N ILE A 70 -2.13 5.87 -6.58
CA ILE A 70 -2.43 5.21 -7.85
C ILE A 70 -1.17 5.25 -8.71
N HIS A 71 -0.85 4.12 -9.31
CA HIS A 71 0.39 3.92 -10.06
C HIS A 71 0.10 3.36 -11.44
N GLU A 72 0.86 3.86 -12.42
CA GLU A 72 1.16 3.09 -13.63
C GLU A 72 1.97 1.86 -13.22
N THR A 73 1.76 0.72 -13.89
CA THR A 73 2.49 -0.51 -13.60
C THR A 73 3.58 -0.76 -14.63
N GLU A 74 4.64 -1.47 -14.24
CA GLU A 74 5.72 -1.84 -15.17
C GLU A 74 5.34 -2.98 -16.14
N ASP A 75 4.19 -3.62 -15.95
CA ASP A 75 3.71 -4.71 -16.80
C ASP A 75 3.14 -4.18 -18.12
N LYS A 76 3.88 -4.40 -19.20
CA LYS A 76 3.47 -3.98 -20.55
C LYS A 76 2.25 -4.73 -21.08
N ASN A 77 1.90 -5.87 -20.49
CA ASN A 77 0.76 -6.68 -20.91
C ASN A 77 -0.53 -6.29 -20.16
N ASP A 78 -0.43 -5.50 -19.09
CA ASP A 78 -1.57 -5.06 -18.30
C ASP A 78 -1.60 -3.52 -18.19
N PRO A 79 -2.39 -2.83 -19.04
CA PRO A 79 -2.46 -1.37 -19.04
C PRO A 79 -3.27 -0.80 -17.86
N ARG A 80 -3.74 -1.63 -16.92
CA ARG A 80 -4.52 -1.17 -15.77
C ARG A 80 -3.66 -0.38 -14.79
N TYR A 81 -4.26 0.66 -14.22
CA TYR A 81 -3.68 1.35 -13.07
C TYR A 81 -3.80 0.48 -11.82
N LEU A 82 -2.79 0.54 -10.96
CA LEU A 82 -2.79 -0.09 -9.66
C LEU A 82 -3.06 0.96 -8.58
N LEU A 83 -4.19 0.83 -7.89
CA LEU A 83 -4.47 1.53 -6.65
C LEU A 83 -3.91 0.73 -5.48
N VAL A 84 -3.16 1.39 -4.60
CA VAL A 84 -2.64 0.81 -3.37
C VAL A 84 -3.02 1.70 -2.18
N MET A 85 -3.42 1.08 -1.09
CA MET A 85 -3.84 1.78 0.12
C MET A 85 -3.22 1.13 1.36
N LYS A 86 -2.79 1.96 2.31
CA LYS A 86 -2.36 1.53 3.65
C LYS A 86 -3.01 2.40 4.72
N GLY A 87 -3.24 1.88 5.91
CA GLY A 87 -3.89 2.65 6.96
C GLY A 87 -4.10 1.89 8.25
N ALA A 88 -4.96 2.42 9.12
CA ALA A 88 -5.39 1.72 10.32
C ALA A 88 -6.07 0.39 9.93
N PRO A 89 -5.69 -0.76 10.53
CA PRO A 89 -6.19 -2.08 10.13
C PRO A 89 -7.71 -2.15 9.99
N GLU A 90 -8.44 -1.64 10.98
CA GLU A 90 -9.90 -1.64 11.01
C GLU A 90 -10.52 -0.86 9.84
N ARG A 91 -9.88 0.22 9.41
CA ARG A 91 -10.36 1.04 8.28
C ARG A 91 -10.06 0.41 6.93
N ILE A 92 -9.00 -0.38 6.85
CA ILE A 92 -8.62 -1.05 5.60
C ILE A 92 -9.53 -2.25 5.36
N VAL A 93 -9.77 -3.09 6.37
CA VAL A 93 -10.65 -4.26 6.23
C VAL A 93 -12.09 -3.84 5.90
N GLU A 94 -12.62 -2.77 6.52
CA GLU A 94 -13.96 -2.22 6.21
C GLU A 94 -14.13 -1.80 4.73
N ARG A 95 -13.02 -1.50 4.03
CA ARG A 95 -13.02 -1.07 2.63
C ARG A 95 -12.78 -2.21 1.65
N CYS A 96 -12.48 -3.42 2.13
CA CYS A 96 -12.18 -4.55 1.28
C CYS A 96 -13.40 -5.45 1.10
N SER A 97 -13.63 -5.90 -0.12
CA SER A 97 -14.65 -6.90 -0.47
C SER A 97 -14.04 -8.27 -0.78
N SER A 98 -12.76 -8.29 -1.15
CA SER A 98 -12.01 -9.51 -1.43
C SER A 98 -10.71 -9.54 -0.63
N ILE A 99 -10.08 -10.70 -0.56
CA ILE A 99 -8.79 -10.94 0.09
C ILE A 99 -7.90 -11.80 -0.80
N TYR A 100 -6.59 -11.53 -0.76
CA TYR A 100 -5.60 -12.29 -1.50
C TYR A 100 -4.96 -13.36 -0.61
N ILE A 101 -5.25 -14.64 -0.88
CA ILE A 101 -4.76 -15.80 -0.11
C ILE A 101 -4.13 -16.81 -1.08
N ASN A 102 -2.89 -17.21 -0.82
CA ASN A 102 -2.17 -18.25 -1.58
C ASN A 102 -2.17 -18.04 -3.11
N GLY A 103 -2.02 -16.79 -3.55
CA GLY A 103 -1.97 -16.47 -4.98
C GLY A 103 -3.33 -16.25 -5.63
N GLN A 104 -4.43 -16.37 -4.89
CA GLN A 104 -5.79 -16.23 -5.40
C GLN A 104 -6.57 -15.15 -4.65
N GLU A 105 -7.40 -14.46 -5.41
CA GLU A 105 -8.39 -13.53 -4.86
C GLU A 105 -9.66 -14.29 -4.51
N LYS A 106 -10.16 -14.10 -3.29
CA LYS A 106 -11.41 -14.68 -2.78
C LYS A 106 -12.29 -13.59 -2.22
N GLU A 107 -13.61 -13.78 -2.25
CA GLU A 107 -14.51 -12.89 -1.53
C GLU A 107 -14.24 -12.99 -0.03
N MET A 108 -14.35 -11.85 0.66
CA MET A 108 -14.07 -11.77 2.08
C MET A 108 -15.33 -12.12 2.87
N ASP A 109 -15.36 -13.34 3.39
CA ASP A 109 -16.41 -13.84 4.27
C ASP A 109 -16.19 -13.43 5.74
N ASP A 110 -17.13 -13.80 6.60
CA ASP A 110 -17.07 -13.44 8.02
C ASP A 110 -16.01 -14.24 8.78
N GLU A 111 -15.68 -15.47 8.35
CA GLU A 111 -14.61 -16.28 8.93
C GLU A 111 -13.24 -15.61 8.72
N MET A 112 -13.00 -15.08 7.53
CA MET A 112 -11.78 -14.34 7.21
C MET A 112 -11.67 -13.02 7.99
N LYS A 113 -12.80 -12.34 8.24
CA LYS A 113 -12.83 -11.14 9.09
C LYS A 113 -12.53 -11.47 10.56
N GLU A 114 -13.04 -12.59 11.07
CA GLU A 114 -12.70 -13.06 12.42
C GLU A 114 -11.21 -13.42 12.53
N ALA A 115 -10.66 -14.13 11.55
CA ALA A 115 -9.23 -14.44 11.50
C ALA A 115 -8.36 -13.17 11.46
N PHE A 116 -8.76 -12.16 10.68
CA PHE A 116 -8.13 -10.85 10.67
C PHE A 116 -8.16 -10.18 12.06
N ASN A 117 -9.32 -10.18 12.71
CA ASN A 117 -9.47 -9.55 14.03
C ASN A 117 -8.59 -10.24 15.09
N ASN A 118 -8.50 -11.57 15.06
CA ASN A 118 -7.65 -12.33 15.96
C ASN A 118 -6.17 -11.98 15.76
N ALA A 119 -5.69 -11.95 14.51
CA ALA A 119 -4.32 -11.57 14.19
C ALA A 119 -4.01 -10.11 14.60
N TYR A 120 -4.96 -9.21 14.38
CA TYR A 120 -4.83 -7.81 14.79
C TYR A 120 -4.74 -7.66 16.32
N LEU A 121 -5.57 -8.38 17.08
CA LEU A 121 -5.53 -8.38 18.55
C LEU A 121 -4.25 -9.00 19.10
N GLU A 122 -3.74 -10.06 18.48
CA GLU A 122 -2.49 -10.70 18.87
C GLU A 122 -1.30 -9.74 18.72
N LEU A 123 -1.15 -9.14 17.53
CA LEU A 123 -0.08 -8.17 17.26
C LEU A 123 -0.22 -6.91 18.15
N GLY A 124 -1.44 -6.44 18.36
CA GLY A 124 -1.73 -5.35 19.29
C GLY A 124 -1.37 -5.70 20.75
N GLY A 125 -1.59 -6.95 21.17
CA GLY A 125 -1.23 -7.48 22.48
C GLY A 125 0.28 -7.53 22.73
N LEU A 126 1.08 -7.61 21.67
CA LEU A 126 2.55 -7.52 21.73
C LEU A 126 3.06 -6.06 21.82
N GLY A 127 2.16 -5.07 21.77
CA GLY A 127 2.51 -3.65 21.81
C GLY A 127 3.03 -3.12 20.47
N GLU A 128 2.81 -3.85 19.37
CA GLU A 128 3.23 -3.43 18.04
C GLU A 128 2.24 -2.47 17.40
N ARG A 129 2.73 -1.60 16.52
CA ARG A 129 1.89 -0.75 15.69
C ARG A 129 1.60 -1.46 14.37
N VAL A 130 0.35 -1.90 14.20
CA VAL A 130 -0.11 -2.65 13.03
C VAL A 130 -0.68 -1.71 11.96
N LEU A 131 -0.50 -2.04 10.68
CA LEU A 131 -1.07 -1.32 9.54
C LEU A 131 -1.80 -2.29 8.62
N GLY A 132 -2.96 -1.92 8.07
CA GLY A 132 -3.60 -2.69 7.01
C GLY A 132 -3.07 -2.30 5.64
N PHE A 133 -2.99 -3.26 4.71
CA PHE A 133 -2.59 -3.07 3.33
C PHE A 133 -3.61 -3.69 2.37
N CYS A 134 -4.05 -2.92 1.37
CA CYS A 134 -4.91 -3.42 0.30
C CYS A 134 -4.52 -2.84 -1.06
N ASP A 135 -4.93 -3.53 -2.13
CA ASP A 135 -4.74 -3.10 -3.51
C ASP A 135 -6.01 -3.27 -4.36
N TYR A 136 -6.02 -2.64 -5.53
CA TYR A 136 -7.08 -2.79 -6.51
C TYR A 136 -6.58 -2.45 -7.91
N HIS A 137 -6.87 -3.31 -8.88
CA HIS A 137 -6.57 -3.01 -10.29
C HIS A 137 -7.77 -2.27 -10.89
N LEU A 138 -7.56 -1.02 -11.27
CA LEU A 138 -8.59 -0.18 -11.84
C LEU A 138 -8.92 -0.67 -13.26
N PRO A 139 -10.19 -0.92 -13.59
CA PRO A 139 -10.56 -1.51 -14.87
C PRO A 139 -10.44 -0.46 -15.99
N THR A 140 -9.83 -0.85 -17.11
CA THR A 140 -9.42 0.06 -18.20
C THR A 140 -10.57 0.67 -18.99
N ASP A 141 -11.75 0.05 -18.94
CA ASP A 141 -13.00 0.58 -19.53
C ASP A 141 -13.46 1.85 -18.82
N LYS A 142 -13.20 1.97 -17.51
CA LYS A 142 -13.55 3.14 -16.70
C LYS A 142 -12.38 4.11 -16.51
N TYR A 143 -11.15 3.58 -16.44
CA TYR A 143 -9.94 4.34 -16.18
C TYR A 143 -8.91 4.10 -17.30
N PRO A 144 -9.13 4.67 -18.50
CA PRO A 144 -8.20 4.52 -19.62
C PRO A 144 -6.87 5.21 -19.33
N LEU A 145 -5.83 4.84 -20.08
CA LEU A 145 -4.52 5.49 -19.98
C LEU A 145 -4.64 7.02 -20.15
N GLY A 146 -4.02 7.76 -19.24
CA GLY A 146 -4.11 9.23 -19.18
C GLY A 146 -5.34 9.75 -18.42
N PHE A 147 -6.11 8.89 -17.76
CA PHE A 147 -7.26 9.32 -16.96
C PHE A 147 -6.83 10.36 -15.90
N PRO A 148 -7.52 11.52 -15.81
CA PRO A 148 -7.17 12.59 -14.88
C PRO A 148 -7.69 12.29 -13.47
N PHE A 149 -6.94 11.50 -12.71
CA PHE A 149 -7.26 11.23 -11.30
C PHE A 149 -7.24 12.52 -10.47
N ASP A 150 -8.27 12.73 -9.66
CA ASP A 150 -8.40 13.88 -8.76
C ASP A 150 -8.41 13.40 -7.31
N ALA A 151 -7.44 13.86 -6.51
CA ALA A 151 -7.31 13.52 -5.09
C ALA A 151 -8.18 14.38 -4.17
N GLU A 152 -8.63 15.55 -4.63
CA GLU A 152 -9.52 16.45 -3.89
C GLU A 152 -10.98 16.06 -4.11
N ASN A 153 -11.37 15.88 -5.37
CA ASN A 153 -12.68 15.37 -5.77
C ASN A 153 -12.55 13.91 -6.20
N VAL A 154 -12.37 13.02 -5.22
CA VAL A 154 -12.08 11.59 -5.42
C VAL A 154 -12.98 10.97 -6.49
N ASN A 155 -12.37 10.68 -7.65
CA ASN A 155 -13.04 10.16 -8.84
C ASN A 155 -12.71 8.68 -9.14
N PHE A 156 -12.27 7.95 -8.11
CA PHE A 156 -11.87 6.54 -8.16
C PHE A 156 -12.36 5.78 -6.91
N PRO A 157 -12.47 4.43 -6.96
CA PRO A 157 -12.97 3.67 -5.82
C PRO A 157 -12.02 3.75 -4.61
N VAL A 158 -12.63 3.91 -3.42
CA VAL A 158 -11.96 3.82 -2.11
C VAL A 158 -12.62 2.78 -1.20
N SER A 159 -13.39 1.88 -1.80
CA SER A 159 -14.06 0.73 -1.20
C SER A 159 -14.19 -0.38 -2.26
N GLY A 160 -14.52 -1.60 -1.83
CA GLY A 160 -14.53 -2.77 -2.72
C GLY A 160 -13.12 -3.19 -3.16
N LEU A 161 -12.12 -2.91 -2.31
CA LEU A 161 -10.72 -3.20 -2.58
C LEU A 161 -10.39 -4.65 -2.22
N ARG A 162 -9.17 -5.09 -2.56
CA ARG A 162 -8.65 -6.41 -2.18
C ARG A 162 -7.68 -6.29 -1.02
N PHE A 163 -8.02 -6.90 0.10
CA PHE A 163 -7.15 -7.00 1.26
C PHE A 163 -5.93 -7.88 0.94
N VAL A 164 -4.73 -7.44 1.35
CA VAL A 164 -3.49 -8.18 1.08
C VAL A 164 -2.79 -8.61 2.36
N GLY A 165 -2.85 -7.81 3.43
CA GLY A 165 -2.22 -8.18 4.69
C GLY A 165 -2.18 -7.08 5.75
N LEU A 166 -1.65 -7.46 6.91
CA LEU A 166 -1.25 -6.59 8.02
C LEU A 166 0.25 -6.28 7.98
#